data_AF-A0A641RS92-F1
#
_entry.id   AF-A0A641RS92-F1
#
_cell.length_a   1.000
_cell.length_b   1.000
_cell.length_c   1.000
_cell.angle_alpha   90.00
_cell.angle_beta   90.00
_cell.angle_gamma   90.00
#
_symmetry.space_group_name_H-M   'P 1'
#
loop_
_entity.id
_entity.type
_entity.pdbx_description
1 polymer ?
#
loop_
_entity_poly.entity_id
_entity_poly.type
_entity_poly.pdbx_seq_one_letter_code
_entity_poly.pdbx_strand_id
1 'polypeptide(L)'
;GIQYSPLPSYEVLQTREITVDELQTAHYLSRLLDGFYNTPTWRSITRILILENPHFIHELLDHLVQTDVIDTPLSLEKRGLILYDFCKNHYPDYLTQVSIAWIEAGMSLKKAPAEKVRTKRQLPPESWEIEYGAYRENLRLCFLPTDEEGHGYWFGFESEIQKIQPVFKAKKLS
;
A
#
# COMPACT_ATOMS: atom_id res chain seq x y z
N GLY A 1 20.68 24.91 21.42
CA GLY A 1 19.95 24.91 22.70
C GLY A 1 18.49 25.22 22.43
N ILE A 2 17.56 24.65 23.19
CA ILE A 2 16.11 24.82 23.01
C ILE A 2 15.71 26.28 23.28
N GLN A 3 14.92 26.88 22.39
CA GLN A 3 14.45 28.26 22.43
C GLN A 3 12.93 28.32 22.25
N TYR A 4 12.31 29.32 22.88
CA TYR A 4 10.89 29.59 22.71
C TYR A 4 10.60 30.07 21.28
N SER A 5 9.54 29.55 20.65
CA SER A 5 9.01 30.08 19.39
C SER A 5 7.94 31.14 19.67
N PRO A 6 8.09 32.38 19.17
CA PRO A 6 7.07 33.42 19.32
C PRO A 6 5.89 33.27 18.36
N LEU A 7 5.96 32.35 17.38
CA LEU A 7 4.90 32.11 16.40
C LEU A 7 4.00 30.95 16.85
N PRO A 8 2.66 31.07 16.74
CA PRO A 8 1.75 29.97 17.01
C PRO A 8 1.93 28.84 15.98
N SER A 9 1.70 27.57 16.34
CA SER A 9 1.23 27.05 17.63
C SER A 9 2.35 26.94 18.67
N TYR A 10 2.10 27.44 19.89
CA TYR A 10 3.09 27.53 20.99
C TYR A 10 3.57 26.19 21.56
N GLU A 11 3.25 25.08 20.90
CA GLU A 11 3.55 23.71 21.34
C GLU A 11 4.96 23.27 20.92
N VAL A 12 5.67 24.04 20.08
CA VAL A 12 6.96 23.64 19.51
C VAL A 12 8.09 24.58 19.93
N LEU A 13 9.20 23.99 20.35
CA LEU A 13 10.43 24.68 20.72
C LEU A 13 11.37 24.72 19.50
N GLN A 14 11.94 25.87 19.16
CA GLN A 14 12.94 25.98 18.07
C GLN A 14 14.36 25.77 18.61
N THR A 15 15.33 25.46 17.76
CA THR A 15 16.77 25.52 18.10
C THR A 15 17.45 26.57 17.22
N ARG A 16 18.77 26.80 17.39
CA ARG A 16 19.50 27.70 16.49
C ARG A 16 19.69 27.08 15.10
N GLU A 17 19.54 25.76 15.03
CA GLU A 17 19.88 24.91 13.90
C GLU A 17 18.64 24.38 13.16
N ILE A 18 17.46 24.41 13.78
CA ILE A 18 16.21 23.89 13.24
C ILE A 18 15.05 24.82 13.61
N THR A 19 14.33 25.28 12.59
CA THR A 19 13.13 26.11 12.69
C THR A 19 11.90 25.30 13.12
N VAL A 20 10.83 25.99 13.53
CA VAL A 20 9.56 25.33 13.87
C VAL A 20 8.97 24.55 12.69
N ASP A 21 9.02 25.13 11.49
CA ASP A 21 8.49 24.50 10.27
C ASP A 21 9.27 23.22 9.92
N GLU A 22 10.59 23.24 10.11
CA GLU A 22 11.44 22.04 9.92
C GLU A 22 11.14 20.96 10.96
N LEU A 23 10.87 21.32 12.21
CA LEU A 23 10.45 20.36 13.24
C LEU A 23 9.08 19.74 12.94
N GLN A 24 8.13 20.55 12.49
CA GLN A 24 6.81 20.08 12.08
C GLN A 24 6.91 19.14 10.87
N THR A 25 7.73 19.51 9.88
CA THR A 25 8.01 18.66 8.72
C THR A 25 8.64 17.33 9.13
N ALA A 26 9.60 17.34 10.06
CA ALA A 26 10.22 16.12 10.58
C ALA A 26 9.21 15.22 11.32
N HIS A 27 8.30 15.81 12.12
CA HIS A 27 7.20 15.07 12.75
C HIS A 27 6.29 14.41 11.71
N TYR A 28 5.85 15.15 10.69
CA TYR A 28 5.01 14.60 9.63
C TYR A 28 5.72 13.50 8.82
N LEU A 29 7.00 13.67 8.51
CA LEU A 29 7.80 12.62 7.87
C LEU A 29 7.84 11.35 8.73
N SER A 30 8.02 11.48 10.04
CA SER A 30 7.97 10.35 10.97
C SER A 30 6.63 9.62 10.90
N ARG A 31 5.51 10.36 10.91
CA ARG A 31 4.15 9.81 10.79
C ARG A 31 3.92 9.07 9.47
N LEU A 32 4.39 9.63 8.34
CA LEU A 32 4.33 8.98 7.03
C LEU A 32 5.14 7.67 7.04
N LEU A 33 6.38 7.71 7.53
CA LEU A 33 7.23 6.53 7.57
C LEU A 33 6.63 5.43 8.45
N ASP A 34 6.07 5.77 9.61
CA ASP A 34 5.35 4.82 10.47
C ASP A 34 4.08 4.28 9.81
N GLY A 35 3.39 5.14 9.07
CA GLY A 35 2.20 4.84 8.28
C GLY A 35 2.44 3.75 7.25
N PHE A 36 3.48 3.93 6.43
CA PHE A 36 3.63 3.24 5.16
C PHE A 36 4.93 2.43 5.08
N TYR A 37 6.07 3.03 5.37
CA TYR A 37 7.38 2.38 5.22
C TYR A 37 7.66 1.34 6.32
N ASN A 38 7.40 1.67 7.58
CA ASN A 38 7.65 0.77 8.70
C ASN A 38 6.56 -0.29 8.85
N THR A 39 5.37 -0.07 8.29
CA THR A 39 4.23 -1.00 8.33
C THR A 39 4.45 -2.18 7.37
N PRO A 40 4.57 -3.44 7.84
CA PRO A 40 4.95 -4.59 7.00
C PRO A 40 4.11 -4.76 5.73
N THR A 41 2.80 -4.54 5.82
CA THR A 41 1.87 -4.64 4.68
C THR A 41 2.22 -3.68 3.54
N TRP A 42 2.62 -2.45 3.86
CA TRP A 42 2.86 -1.40 2.87
C TRP A 42 4.34 -1.18 2.58
N ARG A 43 5.24 -1.75 3.40
CA ARG A 43 6.68 -1.55 3.33
C ARG A 43 7.27 -1.80 1.95
N SER A 44 6.94 -2.94 1.33
CA SER A 44 7.54 -3.33 0.05
C SER A 44 7.20 -2.32 -1.06
N ILE A 45 5.92 -2.03 -1.25
CA ILE A 45 5.46 -1.06 -2.25
C ILE A 45 5.94 0.37 -1.93
N THR A 46 5.92 0.77 -0.66
CA THR A 46 6.42 2.09 -0.25
C THR A 46 7.91 2.23 -0.55
N ARG A 47 8.71 1.19 -0.27
CA ARG A 47 10.15 1.20 -0.57
C ARG A 47 10.40 1.30 -2.08
N ILE A 48 9.65 0.56 -2.90
CA ILE A 48 9.74 0.64 -4.36
C ILE A 48 9.46 2.08 -4.82
N LEU A 49 8.33 2.66 -4.38
CA LEU A 49 7.94 4.02 -4.72
C LEU A 49 9.00 5.06 -4.33
N ILE A 50 9.59 4.95 -3.14
CA ILE A 50 10.67 5.83 -2.67
C ILE A 50 11.93 5.70 -3.53
N LEU A 51 12.33 4.48 -3.89
CA LEU A 51 13.59 4.24 -4.62
C LEU A 51 13.49 4.62 -6.09
N GLU A 52 12.33 4.41 -6.70
CA GLU A 52 12.11 4.65 -8.13
C GLU A 52 11.65 6.09 -8.42
N ASN A 53 11.11 6.80 -7.42
CA ASN A 53 10.53 8.14 -7.60
C ASN A 53 11.09 9.12 -6.55
N PRO A 54 12.06 9.99 -6.90
CA PRO A 54 12.72 10.90 -5.96
C PRO A 54 11.79 11.86 -5.21
N HIS A 55 10.65 12.22 -5.80
CA HIS A 55 9.68 13.16 -5.23
C HIS A 55 8.55 12.50 -4.43
N PHE A 56 8.46 11.17 -4.42
CA PHE A 56 7.33 10.44 -3.85
C PHE A 56 7.06 10.79 -2.38
N ILE A 57 8.10 10.86 -1.54
CA ILE A 57 7.94 11.19 -0.13
C ILE A 57 7.32 12.57 0.05
N HIS A 58 7.81 13.56 -0.69
CA HIS A 58 7.33 14.93 -0.61
C HIS A 58 5.87 15.03 -1.09
N GLU A 59 5.56 14.45 -2.24
CA GLU A 59 4.20 14.49 -2.80
C GLU A 59 3.19 13.74 -1.93
N LEU A 60 3.56 12.58 -1.38
CA LEU A 60 2.68 11.84 -0.46
C LEU A 60 2.50 12.61 0.85
N LEU A 61 3.57 13.21 1.39
CA LEU A 61 3.48 14.02 2.61
C LEU A 61 2.52 15.20 2.40
N ASP A 62 2.67 15.93 1.31
CA ASP A 62 1.80 17.05 0.94
C ASP A 62 0.35 16.59 0.82
N HIS A 63 0.11 15.44 0.16
CA HIS A 63 -1.23 14.87 0.06
C HIS A 63 -1.84 14.53 1.43
N LEU A 64 -1.07 13.92 2.34
CA LEU A 64 -1.55 13.56 3.69
C LEU A 64 -1.84 14.80 4.56
N VAL A 65 -1.08 15.87 4.38
CA VAL A 65 -1.31 17.16 5.06
C VAL A 65 -2.54 17.85 4.49
N GLN A 66 -2.66 17.96 3.16
CA GLN A 66 -3.80 18.60 2.49
C GLN A 66 -5.13 17.89 2.77
N THR A 67 -5.10 16.58 2.98
CA THR A 67 -6.30 15.78 3.31
C THR A 67 -6.57 15.67 4.81
N ASP A 68 -5.77 16.34 5.65
CA ASP A 68 -5.92 16.37 7.12
C ASP A 68 -5.88 14.98 7.79
N VAL A 69 -5.09 14.06 7.23
CA VAL A 69 -4.97 12.68 7.75
C VAL A 69 -3.62 12.37 8.38
N ILE A 70 -2.63 13.26 8.28
CA ILE A 70 -1.25 13.02 8.73
C ILE A 70 -1.13 12.77 10.24
N ASP A 71 -1.87 13.53 11.06
CA ASP A 71 -1.88 13.35 12.51
C ASP A 71 -2.96 12.36 12.98
N THR A 72 -3.86 11.96 12.09
CA THR A 72 -4.95 11.04 12.42
C THR A 72 -4.42 9.59 12.53
N PRO A 73 -4.79 8.83 13.59
CA PRO A 73 -4.51 7.39 13.64
C PRO A 73 -5.27 6.62 12.55
N LEU A 74 -4.57 6.21 11.48
CA LEU A 74 -5.18 5.47 10.37
C LEU A 74 -5.07 3.96 10.57
N SER A 75 -6.18 3.25 10.31
CA SER A 75 -6.19 1.79 10.20
C SER A 75 -5.37 1.31 9.00
N LEU A 76 -4.89 0.06 9.04
CA LEU A 76 -4.15 -0.55 7.93
C LEU A 76 -4.92 -0.44 6.60
N GLU A 77 -6.22 -0.72 6.64
CA GLU A 77 -7.09 -0.65 5.48
C GLU A 77 -7.23 0.78 4.95
N LYS A 78 -7.39 1.78 5.83
CA LYS A 78 -7.50 3.18 5.40
C LYS A 78 -6.21 3.67 4.76
N ARG A 79 -5.05 3.26 5.28
CA ARG A 79 -3.74 3.55 4.66
C ARG A 79 -3.64 2.97 3.25
N GLY A 80 -4.08 1.73 3.05
CA GLY A 80 -4.11 1.10 1.72
C GLY A 80 -5.00 1.84 0.72
N LEU A 81 -6.16 2.33 1.17
CA LEU A 81 -7.06 3.12 0.33
C LEU A 81 -6.44 4.46 -0.07
N ILE A 82 -5.80 5.15 0.88
CA ILE A 82 -5.09 6.42 0.59
C ILE A 82 -3.96 6.18 -0.39
N LEU A 83 -3.11 5.17 -0.16
CA LEU A 83 -1.99 4.85 -1.04
C LEU A 83 -2.47 4.51 -2.46
N TYR A 84 -3.54 3.72 -2.57
CA TYR A 84 -4.11 3.36 -3.87
C TYR A 84 -4.67 4.56 -4.63
N ASP A 85 -5.47 5.40 -3.95
CA ASP A 85 -6.06 6.59 -4.56
C ASP A 85 -4.99 7.62 -4.98
N PHE A 86 -3.97 7.80 -4.13
CA PHE A 86 -2.81 8.63 -4.46
C PHE A 86 -2.05 8.09 -5.67
N CYS A 87 -1.73 6.79 -5.70
CA CYS A 87 -1.05 6.19 -6.85
C CYS A 87 -1.89 6.26 -8.13
N LYS A 88 -3.21 6.22 -8.03
CA LYS A 88 -4.10 6.31 -9.21
C LYS A 88 -3.90 7.61 -9.99
N ASN A 89 -3.60 8.70 -9.30
CA ASN A 89 -3.45 10.03 -9.91
C ASN A 89 -1.99 10.38 -10.22
N HIS A 90 -1.03 9.86 -9.44
CA HIS A 90 0.38 10.27 -9.53
C HIS A 90 1.32 9.16 -10.05
N TYR A 91 1.01 7.89 -9.76
CA TYR A 91 1.90 6.73 -9.95
C TYR A 91 1.13 5.50 -10.50
N PRO A 92 0.44 5.61 -11.66
CA PRO A 92 -0.49 4.60 -12.14
C PRO A 92 0.17 3.23 -12.40
N ASP A 93 1.45 3.22 -12.76
CA ASP A 93 2.21 2.00 -13.05
C ASP A 93 2.39 1.09 -11.82
N TYR A 94 2.19 1.64 -10.61
CA TYR A 94 2.35 0.92 -9.34
C TYR A 94 1.02 0.39 -8.77
N LEU A 95 -0.11 0.67 -9.42
CA LEU A 95 -1.43 0.25 -8.96
C LEU A 95 -1.54 -1.26 -8.77
N THR A 96 -0.92 -2.04 -9.66
CA THR A 96 -0.89 -3.49 -9.58
C THR A 96 -0.22 -3.95 -8.28
N GLN A 97 0.91 -3.36 -7.92
CA GLN A 97 1.69 -3.71 -6.73
C GLN A 97 0.97 -3.29 -5.45
N VAL A 98 0.28 -2.13 -5.45
CA VAL A 98 -0.61 -1.75 -4.34
C VAL A 98 -1.76 -2.75 -4.18
N SER A 99 -2.34 -3.19 -5.30
CA SER A 99 -3.43 -4.19 -5.32
C SER A 99 -2.95 -5.56 -4.81
N ILE A 100 -1.74 -5.99 -5.19
CA ILE A 100 -1.11 -7.21 -4.68
C ILE A 100 -0.93 -7.12 -3.16
N ALA A 101 -0.33 -6.03 -2.65
CA ALA A 101 -0.11 -5.84 -1.21
C ALA A 101 -1.44 -5.84 -0.44
N TRP A 102 -2.49 -5.24 -1.00
CA TRP A 102 -3.85 -5.26 -0.45
C TRP A 102 -4.41 -6.69 -0.33
N ILE A 103 -4.28 -7.50 -1.39
CA ILE A 103 -4.77 -8.88 -1.43
C ILE A 103 -3.97 -9.77 -0.48
N GLU A 104 -2.64 -9.65 -0.47
CA GLU A 104 -1.74 -10.41 0.41
C GLU A 104 -1.98 -10.09 1.89
N ALA A 105 -2.41 -8.87 2.20
CA ALA A 105 -2.83 -8.48 3.54
C ALA A 105 -4.18 -9.09 3.97
N GLY A 106 -4.90 -9.76 3.07
CA GLY A 106 -6.22 -10.32 3.33
C GLY A 106 -7.32 -9.27 3.41
N MET A 107 -7.13 -8.12 2.76
CA MET A 107 -8.13 -7.05 2.74
C MET A 107 -9.28 -7.38 1.77
N SER A 108 -10.37 -6.63 1.89
CA SER A 108 -11.60 -6.90 1.14
C SER A 108 -11.38 -6.85 -0.37
N LEU A 109 -11.76 -7.92 -1.07
CA LEU A 109 -11.75 -8.00 -2.54
C LEU A 109 -12.90 -7.21 -3.20
N LYS A 110 -13.71 -6.48 -2.42
CA LYS A 110 -14.83 -5.66 -2.91
C LYS A 110 -14.52 -4.16 -2.93
N LYS A 111 -13.32 -3.75 -2.49
CA LYS A 111 -12.91 -2.34 -2.45
C LYS A 111 -12.04 -1.97 -3.66
N ALA A 112 -11.84 -0.66 -3.85
CA ALA A 112 -11.16 -0.10 -5.02
C ALA A 112 -9.81 -0.76 -5.36
N PRO A 113 -8.90 -1.07 -4.41
CA PRO A 113 -7.63 -1.73 -4.73
C PRO A 113 -7.78 -3.14 -5.29
N ALA A 114 -8.97 -3.74 -5.19
CA ALA A 114 -9.28 -5.06 -5.73
C ALA A 114 -10.39 -5.01 -6.80
N GLU A 115 -10.73 -3.84 -7.34
CA GLU A 115 -11.87 -3.68 -8.25
C GLU A 115 -11.78 -4.53 -9.53
N LYS A 116 -10.55 -4.76 -10.01
CA LYS A 116 -10.27 -5.57 -11.21
C LYS A 116 -10.21 -7.08 -10.92
N VAL A 117 -10.24 -7.48 -9.64
CA VAL A 117 -10.06 -8.88 -9.24
C VAL A 117 -11.28 -9.70 -9.63
N ARG A 118 -11.04 -10.75 -10.42
CA ARG A 118 -12.05 -11.73 -10.83
C ARG A 118 -12.09 -12.86 -9.80
N THR A 119 -13.24 -13.06 -9.16
CA THR A 119 -13.43 -14.02 -8.05
C THR A 119 -14.38 -15.17 -8.38
N LYS A 120 -15.16 -15.07 -9.46
CA LYS A 120 -16.20 -16.06 -9.79
C LYS A 120 -15.71 -17.00 -10.88
N ARG A 121 -15.95 -18.31 -10.70
CA ARG A 121 -15.70 -19.36 -11.71
C ARG A 121 -14.27 -19.31 -12.30
N GLN A 122 -13.29 -18.98 -11.45
CA GLN A 122 -11.90 -18.98 -11.87
C GLN A 122 -11.42 -20.43 -11.96
N LEU A 123 -10.90 -20.80 -13.13
CA LEU A 123 -10.28 -22.10 -13.37
C LEU A 123 -8.77 -21.88 -13.47
N PRO A 124 -7.94 -22.77 -12.93
CA PRO A 124 -6.50 -22.66 -13.08
C PRO A 124 -6.12 -22.65 -14.58
N PRO A 125 -5.14 -21.82 -15.00
CA PRO A 125 -4.59 -21.85 -16.35
C PRO A 125 -3.77 -23.12 -16.57
N GLU A 126 -3.44 -23.40 -17.84
CA GLU A 126 -2.57 -24.54 -18.21
C GLU A 126 -1.16 -24.40 -17.61
N SER A 127 -0.66 -23.17 -17.51
CA SER A 127 0.64 -22.87 -16.93
C SER A 127 0.65 -21.55 -16.16
N TRP A 128 1.44 -21.51 -15.09
CA TRP A 128 1.78 -20.32 -14.31
C TRP A 128 3.17 -20.48 -13.70
N GLU A 129 3.75 -19.38 -13.23
CA GLU A 129 4.96 -19.35 -12.42
C GLU A 129 4.58 -19.13 -10.95
N ILE A 130 4.91 -20.08 -10.08
CA ILE A 130 4.55 -19.99 -8.65
C ILE A 130 5.53 -19.04 -7.95
N GLU A 131 5.01 -17.98 -7.33
CA GLU A 131 5.80 -17.07 -6.50
C GLU A 131 5.91 -17.60 -5.06
N TYR A 132 4.83 -18.16 -4.50
CA TYR A 132 4.85 -18.86 -3.23
C TYR A 132 3.66 -19.80 -3.04
N GLY A 133 3.82 -20.73 -2.09
CA GLY A 133 2.79 -21.70 -1.73
C GLY A 133 2.74 -22.89 -2.68
N ALA A 134 1.71 -23.71 -2.53
CA ALA A 134 1.46 -24.84 -3.40
C ALA A 134 -0.03 -24.85 -3.81
N TYR A 135 -0.29 -25.04 -5.09
CA TYR A 135 -1.66 -25.14 -5.59
C TYR A 135 -2.32 -26.45 -5.09
N ARG A 136 -3.59 -26.35 -4.70
CA ARG A 136 -4.47 -27.46 -4.36
C ARG A 136 -5.84 -27.19 -4.96
N GLU A 137 -6.53 -28.22 -5.41
CA GLU A 137 -7.82 -28.10 -6.10
C GLU A 137 -8.92 -27.48 -5.24
N ASN A 138 -8.82 -27.60 -3.91
CA ASN A 138 -9.80 -27.03 -2.97
C ASN A 138 -9.58 -25.53 -2.68
N LEU A 139 -8.51 -24.91 -3.20
CA LEU A 139 -8.28 -23.48 -3.03
C LEU A 139 -9.32 -22.67 -3.82
N ARG A 140 -9.91 -21.67 -3.16
CA ARG A 140 -10.70 -20.67 -3.86
C ARG A 140 -9.76 -19.70 -4.55
N LEU A 141 -9.73 -19.74 -5.87
CA LEU A 141 -8.89 -18.89 -6.70
C LEU A 141 -9.54 -17.52 -6.96
N CYS A 142 -8.72 -16.47 -6.98
CA CYS A 142 -9.04 -15.21 -7.63
C CYS A 142 -7.90 -14.77 -8.55
N PHE A 143 -8.25 -13.99 -9.58
CA PHE A 143 -7.33 -13.54 -10.60
C PHE A 143 -7.33 -12.01 -10.67
N LEU A 144 -6.15 -11.40 -10.54
CA LEU A 144 -5.90 -9.99 -10.75
C LEU A 144 -5.28 -9.80 -12.14
N PRO A 145 -6.04 -9.33 -13.15
CA PRO A 145 -5.50 -9.08 -14.48
C PRO A 145 -4.54 -7.89 -14.48
N THR A 146 -3.45 -7.99 -15.24
CA THR A 146 -2.53 -6.87 -15.51
C THR A 146 -2.76 -6.23 -16.88
N ASP A 147 -3.34 -6.99 -17.82
CA ASP A 147 -3.66 -6.54 -19.17
C ASP A 147 -4.90 -7.27 -19.73
N GLU A 148 -5.23 -6.99 -20.98
CA GLU A 148 -6.35 -7.62 -21.71
C GLU A 148 -5.98 -8.99 -22.30
N GLU A 149 -4.69 -9.29 -22.43
CA GLU A 149 -4.15 -10.53 -23.00
C GLU A 149 -4.26 -11.72 -22.02
N GLY A 150 -4.71 -11.46 -20.80
CA GLY A 150 -4.94 -12.48 -19.79
C GLY A 150 -3.70 -12.77 -18.95
N HIS A 151 -2.71 -11.89 -18.96
CA HIS A 151 -1.64 -11.91 -17.98
C HIS A 151 -2.13 -11.37 -16.64
N GLY A 152 -1.48 -11.82 -15.58
CA GLY A 152 -1.76 -11.32 -14.24
C GLY A 152 -1.40 -12.29 -13.13
N TYR A 153 -2.02 -12.06 -11.98
CA TYR A 153 -1.69 -12.74 -10.74
C TYR A 153 -2.86 -13.60 -10.26
N TRP A 154 -2.54 -14.82 -9.87
CA TRP A 154 -3.43 -15.79 -9.27
C TRP A 154 -3.20 -15.83 -7.77
N PHE A 155 -4.27 -15.82 -6.99
CA PHE A 155 -4.23 -15.97 -5.54
C PHE A 155 -5.16 -17.10 -5.11
N GLY A 156 -4.68 -17.98 -4.24
CA GLY A 156 -5.46 -19.08 -3.67
C GLY A 156 -5.74 -18.88 -2.19
N PHE A 157 -7.00 -19.04 -1.80
CA PHE A 157 -7.47 -18.93 -0.41
C PHE A 157 -7.98 -20.26 0.10
N GLU A 158 -7.64 -20.61 1.33
CA GLU A 158 -8.24 -21.75 2.05
C GLU A 158 -9.69 -21.39 2.40
N SER A 159 -10.66 -22.15 1.87
CA SER A 159 -12.08 -21.90 2.16
C SER A 159 -12.54 -22.56 3.47
N GLU A 160 -11.83 -23.61 3.89
CA GLU A 160 -12.17 -24.44 5.06
C GLU A 160 -11.73 -23.80 6.38
N ILE A 161 -10.76 -22.89 6.32
CA ILE A 161 -10.18 -22.20 7.47
C ILE A 161 -10.52 -20.72 7.34
N GLN A 162 -10.83 -20.04 8.45
CA GLN A 162 -11.08 -18.59 8.47
C GLN A 162 -9.81 -17.75 8.24
N LYS A 163 -8.91 -18.19 7.35
CA LYS A 163 -7.69 -17.48 6.99
C LYS A 163 -8.01 -16.51 5.85
N ILE A 164 -7.92 -15.22 6.14
CA ILE A 164 -8.25 -14.14 5.20
C ILE A 164 -7.16 -13.87 4.17
N GLN A 165 -5.91 -14.27 4.46
CA GLN A 165 -4.76 -14.09 3.57
C GLN A 165 -4.63 -15.24 2.57
N PRO A 166 -4.15 -14.98 1.35
CA PRO A 166 -3.86 -16.04 0.39
C PRO A 166 -2.75 -16.97 0.91
N VAL A 167 -2.85 -18.24 0.57
CA VAL A 167 -1.83 -19.27 0.86
C VAL A 167 -1.01 -19.66 -0.38
N PHE A 168 -1.41 -19.14 -1.53
CA PHE A 168 -0.82 -19.43 -2.83
C PHE A 168 -0.84 -18.17 -3.67
N LYS A 169 0.26 -17.92 -4.39
CA LYS A 169 0.34 -16.90 -5.43
C LYS A 169 1.15 -17.39 -6.61
N ALA A 170 0.65 -17.14 -7.81
CA ALA A 170 1.35 -17.43 -9.04
C ALA A 170 1.10 -16.33 -10.07
N LYS A 171 1.98 -16.23 -11.06
CA LYS A 171 1.92 -15.27 -12.15
C LYS A 171 1.70 -15.99 -13.48
N LYS A 172 0.84 -15.45 -14.33
CA LYS A 172 0.69 -15.88 -15.72
C LYS A 172 1.24 -14.77 -16.63
N LEU A 173 2.23 -15.11 -17.45
CA LEU A 173 2.99 -14.19 -18.32
C LEU A 173 2.84 -14.51 -19.82
N SER A 174 2.15 -15.59 -20.17
CA SER A 174 1.91 -16.07 -21.54
C SER A 174 0.57 -16.79 -21.62
#